data_AF-A0A0D1LHW5-F1
#
_entry.id   AF-A0A0D1LHW5-F1
#
_cell.length_a   1.000
_cell.length_b   1.000
_cell.length_c   1.000
_cell.angle_alpha   90.00
_cell.angle_beta   90.00
_cell.angle_gamma   90.00
#
_symmetry.space_group_name_H-M   'P 1'
#
loop_
_entity.id
_entity.type
_entity.pdbx_description
1 polymer ?
#
loop_
_entity_poly.entity_id
_entity_poly.type
_entity_poly.pdbx_seq_one_letter_code
_entity_poly.pdbx_strand_id
1 'polypeptide(L)' 'MTTAEYDDAMARARTTLAVLKRAAAELSTPGRDPDAAATVLRHLRNDLYRPDAPSMAPATRR' A
#
# COMPACT_ATOMS: atom_id res chain seq x y z
N MET A 1 -18.93 -11.82 -6.79
CA MET A 1 -18.04 -11.34 -5.73
C MET A 1 -18.51 -11.98 -4.43
N THR A 2 -17.69 -12.83 -3.83
CA THR A 2 -17.99 -13.48 -2.54
C THR A 2 -17.69 -12.53 -1.39
N THR A 3 -18.23 -12.79 -0.20
CA THR A 3 -17.90 -12.05 1.02
C THR A 3 -16.39 -12.07 1.29
N ALA A 4 -15.72 -13.20 1.05
CA ALA A 4 -14.27 -13.32 1.19
C ALA A 4 -13.48 -12.41 0.23
N GLU A 5 -13.93 -12.30 -1.02
CA GLU A 5 -13.31 -11.38 -2.00
C GLU A 5 -13.52 -9.91 -1.61
N TYR A 6 -14.68 -9.58 -1.04
CA TYR A 6 -14.97 -8.23 -0.53
C TYR A 6 -14.08 -7.88 0.67
N ASP A 7 -13.97 -8.78 1.64
CA ASP A 7 -13.18 -8.57 2.85
C ASP A 7 -11.70 -8.41 2.54
N ASP A 8 -11.17 -9.21 1.61
CA ASP A 8 -9.79 -9.09 1.13
C ASP A 8 -9.58 -7.77 0.36
N ALA A 9 -10.51 -7.36 -0.50
CA ALA A 9 -10.45 -6.06 -1.16
C ALA A 9 -10.47 -4.90 -0.15
N MET A 10 -11.26 -5.00 0.92
CA MET A 10 -11.29 -4.00 2.00
C MET A 10 -10.03 -4.02 2.86
N ALA A 11 -9.46 -5.19 3.15
CA ALA A 11 -8.18 -5.29 3.82
C ALA A 11 -7.08 -4.59 3.01
N ARG A 12 -7.00 -4.87 1.70
CA ARG A 12 -6.07 -4.20 0.78
C ARG A 12 -6.30 -2.69 0.73
N ALA A 13 -7.55 -2.23 0.62
CA ALA A 13 -7.87 -0.80 0.62
C ALA A 13 -7.44 -0.09 1.92
N ARG A 14 -7.64 -0.72 3.08
CA ARG A 14 -7.22 -0.18 4.38
C ARG A 14 -5.70 -0.08 4.49
N THR A 15 -4.98 -1.09 4.02
CA THR A 15 -3.51 -1.07 3.97
C THR A 15 -3.00 0.05 3.08
N THR A 16 -3.52 0.20 1.87
CA THR A 16 -3.18 1.29 0.95
C THR A 16 -3.43 2.66 1.59
N LEU A 17 -4.58 2.84 2.25
CA LEU A 17 -4.91 4.08 2.94
C LEU A 17 -3.93 4.39 4.08
N ALA A 18 -3.48 3.39 4.84
CA ALA A 18 -2.51 3.57 5.92
C ALA A 18 -1.14 4.06 5.39
N VAL A 19 -0.66 3.48 4.28
CA VAL A 19 0.58 3.91 3.62
C VAL A 19 0.47 5.36 3.14
N LEU A 20 -0.65 5.72 2.49
CA LEU A 20 -0.89 7.09 2.03
C LEU A 20 -0.92 8.10 3.17
N LYS A 21 -1.60 7.77 4.27
CA LYS A 21 -1.66 8.63 5.47
C LYS A 21 -0.27 8.87 6.06
N ARG A 22 0.56 7.84 6.13
CA ARG A 22 1.94 7.95 6.59
C ARG A 22 2.75 8.89 5.70
N ALA A 23 2.72 8.68 4.38
CA ALA A 23 3.45 9.53 3.44
C ALA A 23 2.96 10.99 3.50
N ALA A 24 1.66 11.21 3.64
CA ALA A 24 1.09 12.56 3.79
C ALA A 24 1.58 13.24 5.08
N ALA A 25 1.61 12.53 6.21
CA ALA A 25 2.13 13.07 7.46
C ALA A 25 3.62 13.41 7.36
N GLU A 26 4.40 12.53 6.73
CA GLU A 26 5.80 12.76 6.47
C GLU A 26 6.02 14.00 5.58
N LEU A 27 5.29 14.15 4.48
CA LEU A 27 5.41 15.30 3.57
C LEU A 27 4.89 16.61 4.16
N SER A 28 3.96 16.56 5.11
CA SER A 28 3.39 17.74 5.76
C SER A 28 4.31 18.38 6.79
N THR A 29 5.51 17.82 7.02
CA THR A 29 6.47 18.37 7.98
C THR A 29 7.08 19.68 7.43
N PRO A 30 6.92 20.82 8.12
CA PRO A 30 7.46 22.10 7.65
C PRO A 30 8.99 22.11 7.67
N GLY A 31 9.59 22.81 6.71
CA GLY A 31 11.05 22.90 6.56
C GLY A 31 11.69 21.64 5.98
N ARG A 32 10.90 20.73 5.40
CA ARG A 32 11.42 19.52 4.78
C ARG A 32 12.17 19.84 3.49
N ASP A 33 13.39 19.31 3.42
CA ASP A 33 14.24 19.37 2.25
C ASP A 33 13.60 18.65 1.04
N PRO A 34 13.62 19.23 -0.18
CA PRO A 34 13.09 18.61 -1.38
C PRO A 34 13.63 17.20 -1.66
N ASP A 35 14.90 16.89 -1.37
CA ASP A 35 15.46 15.55 -1.60
C ASP A 35 14.90 14.51 -0.61
N ALA A 36 14.65 14.95 0.63
CA ALA A 36 13.94 14.14 1.62
C ALA A 36 12.48 13.89 1.20
N ALA A 37 11.79 14.89 0.64
CA ALA A 37 10.43 14.72 0.11
C ALA A 37 10.38 13.76 -1.09
N ALA A 38 11.34 13.87 -2.02
CA ALA A 38 11.48 12.94 -3.15
C ALA A 38 11.71 11.49 -2.69
N THR A 39 12.46 11.31 -1.60
CA THR A 39 12.69 10.00 -0.98
C THR A 39 11.39 9.42 -0.40
N VAL A 40 10.58 10.22 0.31
CA VAL A 40 9.26 9.78 0.79
C VAL A 40 8.35 9.36 -0.35
N LEU A 41 8.31 10.13 -1.44
CA LEU A 41 7.51 9.78 -2.63
C LEU A 41 7.99 8.49 -3.31
N ARG A 42 9.31 8.26 -3.36
CA ARG A 42 9.88 7.01 -3.86
C ARG A 42 9.50 5.82 -2.99
N HIS A 43 9.51 5.97 -1.66
CA HIS A 43 9.07 4.93 -0.74
C HIS A 43 7.57 4.66 -0.88
N LEU A 44 6.73 5.71 -0.93
CA LEU A 44 5.30 5.57 -1.17
C LEU A 44 5.02 4.80 -2.47
N ARG A 45 5.70 5.15 -3.56
CA ARG A 45 5.57 4.41 -4.82
C ARG A 45 5.94 2.94 -4.62
N ASN A 46 7.09 2.65 -4.02
CA ASN A 46 7.51 1.27 -3.81
C ASN A 46 6.52 0.49 -2.95
N ASP A 47 5.96 1.10 -1.90
CA ASP A 47 4.97 0.46 -1.03
C ASP A 47 3.64 0.19 -1.75
N LEU A 48 3.22 1.09 -2.65
CA LEU A 48 2.02 0.91 -3.47
C LEU A 48 2.19 -0.12 -4.60
N TYR A 49 3.41 -0.21 -5.15
CA TYR A 49 3.72 -1.12 -6.26
C TYR A 49 4.28 -2.45 -5.80
N ARG A 50 4.62 -2.62 -4.51
CA ARG A 50 5.08 -3.91 -3.97
C ARG A 50 3.91 -4.89 -4.02
N PRO A 51 3.97 -5.92 -4.87
CA PRO A 51 2.92 -6.92 -4.96
C PRO A 51 3.13 -7.92 -3.84
N ASP A 52 2.81 -7.55 -2.59
CA ASP A 52 2.57 -8.57 -1.57
C ASP A 52 1.23 -9.24 -1.90
N ALA A 53 1.35 -10.20 -2.81
CA ALA A 53 0.39 -11.25 -3.03
C ALA A 53 0.51 -12.25 -1.86
N PRO A 54 -0.62 -12.86 -1.46
CA PRO A 54 -0.74 -14.27 -1.77
C PRO A 54 -1.52 -14.33 -3.08
N SER A 55 -0.79 -14.68 -4.13
CA SER A 55 -1.37 -15.33 -5.29
C SER A 55 -2.16 -16.49 -4.70
N MET A 56 -3.47 -16.54 -4.93
CA MET A 56 -4.24 -17.72 -4.62
C MET A 56 -3.49 -18.90 -5.24
N ALA A 57 -2.90 -19.74 -4.39
CA ALA A 57 -2.39 -21.02 -4.83
C ALA A 57 -3.54 -21.66 -5.64
N PRO A 58 -3.30 -22.13 -6.88
CA PRO A 58 -4.35 -22.80 -7.62
C PRO A 58 -4.83 -23.96 -6.76
N ALA A 59 -6.11 -23.93 -6.38
CA ALA A 59 -6.75 -24.99 -5.64
C ALA A 59 -6.39 -26.31 -6.31
N THR A 60 -5.64 -27.13 -5.58
CA THR A 60 -5.20 -28.45 -5.99
C THR A 60 -6.41 -29.22 -6.50
N ARG A 61 -6.50 -29.44 -7.82
CA ARG A 61 -7.37 -30.48 -8.39
C ARG A 61 -6.86 -31.81 -7.84
N ARG A 62 -7.70 -32.50 -7.09
CA ARG A 62 -7.64 -33.95 -6.98
C ARG A 62 -9.02 -34.52 -6.72
#